data_AF-A0A9D6PPI0-F1
#
_entry.id   AF-A0A9D6PPI0-F1
#
_cell.length_a   1.000
_cell.length_b   1.000
_cell.length_c   1.000
_cell.angle_alpha   90.00
_cell.angle_beta   90.00
_cell.angle_gamma   90.00
#
_symmetry.space_group_name_H-M   'P 1'
#
loop_
_entity.id
_entity.type
_entity.pdbx_description
1 polymer ?
#
loop_
_entity_poly.entity_id
_entity_poly.type
_entity_poly.pdbx_seq_one_letter_code
_entity_poly.pdbx_strand_id
1 'polypeptide(L)'
;MYWANFLHIYQPPTQKAFWIKKIANESYRVLIRGLKANRRAKITLNVNAGLTELFARHGGRDIITDLAGLAKRGQVEFTGSAKYHPFLPLIPAGEIQRQIELNTATNKKFFGTVYQPKGFFPPEMGYSRKVADVARSLGFTWIVIDELAHTGTMDDTRWDTLYTLKGAEDFVVFFRDRNTSFRILSAEVGISIYSKGMLIKLLGDRLRSDEYLLTAMDGETFGHHRPGLDLLLFELYTVPELKPVTLTELTTTVVERTPVEPLDSSWALMKKDLEQKTPFARWNDEQNEIHKMQWRLTALAIASVAKLDPTHKDYPNVRAALDRSLHSDQYWWASASPWWSIEMIEAGAKELRDVVQANPTADGGQKAEAQRLYQDIVFTAFDWQRSDKIHELARASDEDITQRITTELPFIPVEEFTGIVKNLERQMLTAAKNKEYERAAQIRDRIRELEEKKDQITTKH
;
A
#
# COMPACT_ATOMS: atom_id res chain seq x y z
N MET A 1 21.30 -12.97 -7.82
CA MET A 1 20.43 -11.87 -7.38
C MET A 1 19.84 -12.08 -5.98
N TYR A 2 19.87 -11.04 -5.15
CA TYR A 2 19.12 -10.98 -3.89
C TYR A 2 17.68 -10.49 -4.15
N TRP A 3 16.68 -11.05 -3.50
CA TRP A 3 15.29 -10.64 -3.67
C TRP A 3 14.70 -10.17 -2.34
N ALA A 4 14.51 -8.86 -2.21
CA ALA A 4 13.76 -8.26 -1.13
C ALA A 4 12.30 -8.11 -1.55
N ASN A 5 11.44 -8.91 -0.93
CA ASN A 5 10.00 -8.81 -1.14
C ASN A 5 9.35 -8.03 -0.01
N PHE A 6 8.84 -6.85 -0.33
CA PHE A 6 8.11 -5.99 0.58
C PHE A 6 6.60 -6.12 0.36
N LEU A 7 5.86 -6.42 1.43
CA LEU A 7 4.41 -6.46 1.41
C LEU A 7 3.85 -5.43 2.40
N HIS A 8 2.83 -4.70 1.98
CA HIS A 8 2.05 -3.81 2.83
C HIS A 8 0.65 -4.41 3.04
N ILE A 9 0.19 -4.52 4.29
CA ILE A 9 -1.19 -4.89 4.59
C ILE A 9 -1.87 -3.80 5.41
N TYR A 10 -3.04 -3.38 4.94
CA TYR A 10 -3.77 -2.28 5.52
C TYR A 10 -5.27 -2.41 5.23
N GLN A 11 -6.08 -1.91 6.17
CA GLN A 11 -7.49 -1.65 5.96
C GLN A 11 -7.88 -0.36 6.68
N PRO A 12 -8.82 0.43 6.13
CA PRO A 12 -9.31 1.65 6.75
C PRO A 12 -9.74 1.43 8.20
N PRO A 13 -9.52 2.39 9.11
CA PRO A 13 -9.92 2.25 10.52
C PRO A 13 -11.42 2.06 10.72
N THR A 14 -12.22 2.48 9.73
CA THR A 14 -13.68 2.36 9.68
C THR A 14 -14.16 1.06 9.04
N GLN A 15 -13.24 0.17 8.63
CA GLN A 15 -13.57 -1.04 7.89
C GLN A 15 -14.47 -1.99 8.67
N LYS A 16 -15.47 -2.55 7.99
CA LYS A 16 -16.50 -3.40 8.60
C LYS A 16 -15.95 -4.78 8.92
N ALA A 17 -16.45 -5.39 10.00
CA ALA A 17 -16.03 -6.71 10.46
C ALA A 17 -16.16 -7.81 9.38
N PHE A 18 -17.16 -7.71 8.50
CA PHE A 18 -17.31 -8.61 7.36
C PHE A 18 -16.10 -8.58 6.42
N TRP A 19 -15.69 -7.37 5.99
CA TRP A 19 -14.54 -7.19 5.10
C TRP A 19 -13.24 -7.63 5.74
N ILE A 20 -13.02 -7.30 7.03
CA ILE A 20 -11.83 -7.77 7.77
C ILE A 20 -11.75 -9.29 7.76
N LYS A 21 -12.85 -10.00 8.03
CA LYS A 21 -12.87 -11.47 8.01
C LYS A 21 -12.66 -12.05 6.61
N LYS A 22 -13.30 -11.45 5.60
CA LYS A 22 -13.20 -11.88 4.20
C LYS A 22 -11.77 -11.75 3.69
N ILE A 23 -11.17 -10.56 3.79
CA ILE A 23 -9.81 -10.27 3.33
C ILE A 23 -8.78 -11.11 4.12
N ALA A 24 -8.98 -11.26 5.43
CA ALA A 24 -8.14 -12.13 6.25
C ALA A 24 -8.11 -13.59 5.76
N ASN A 25 -9.25 -14.13 5.33
CA ASN A 25 -9.33 -15.49 4.81
C ASN A 25 -8.78 -15.60 3.38
N GLU A 26 -9.05 -14.60 2.55
CA GLU A 26 -8.72 -14.62 1.13
C GLU A 26 -7.28 -14.19 0.83
N SER A 27 -6.60 -13.47 1.74
CA SER A 27 -5.21 -13.00 1.56
C SER A 27 -4.32 -13.31 2.78
N TYR A 28 -4.54 -12.69 3.94
CA TYR A 28 -3.52 -12.72 5.01
C TYR A 28 -3.21 -14.13 5.53
N ARG A 29 -4.24 -14.96 5.76
CA ARG A 29 -4.07 -16.35 6.16
C ARG A 29 -3.47 -17.20 5.04
N VAL A 30 -3.74 -16.87 3.78
CA VAL A 30 -3.13 -17.53 2.62
C VAL A 30 -1.63 -17.25 2.58
N LEU A 31 -1.24 -15.97 2.68
CA LEU A 31 0.16 -15.53 2.77
C LEU A 31 0.89 -16.24 3.92
N ILE A 32 0.33 -16.20 5.13
CA ILE A 32 0.92 -16.84 6.31
C ILE A 32 1.12 -18.35 6.11
N ARG A 33 0.14 -19.06 5.54
CA ARG A 33 0.27 -20.50 5.26
C ARG A 33 1.38 -20.76 4.24
N GLY A 34 1.45 -19.98 3.17
CA GLY A 34 2.50 -20.12 2.17
C GLY A 34 3.90 -19.83 2.73
N LEU A 35 4.05 -18.79 3.55
CA LEU A 35 5.32 -18.50 4.24
C LEU A 35 5.71 -19.63 5.21
N LYS A 36 4.76 -20.18 5.96
CA LYS A 36 5.00 -21.34 6.85
C LYS A 36 5.45 -22.58 6.07
N ALA A 37 4.87 -22.83 4.90
CA ALA A 37 5.23 -23.97 4.05
C ALA A 37 6.61 -23.82 3.39
N ASN A 38 7.05 -22.58 3.14
CA ASN A 38 8.31 -22.27 2.47
C ASN A 38 9.38 -21.80 3.46
N ARG A 39 10.23 -22.69 3.95
CA ARG A 39 11.28 -22.35 4.95
C ARG A 39 12.30 -21.30 4.48
N ARG A 40 12.52 -21.18 3.16
CA ARG A 40 13.37 -20.14 2.55
C ARG A 40 12.71 -18.77 2.46
N ALA A 41 11.37 -18.70 2.56
CA ALA A 41 10.65 -17.47 2.34
C ALA A 41 11.00 -16.44 3.42
N LYS A 42 11.40 -15.26 2.95
CA LYS A 42 11.62 -14.06 3.76
C LYS A 42 10.87 -12.91 3.11
N ILE A 43 10.18 -12.13 3.93
CA ILE A 43 9.55 -10.87 3.52
C ILE A 43 9.86 -9.76 4.51
N THR A 44 9.78 -8.54 4.00
CA THR A 44 9.63 -7.35 4.82
C THR A 44 8.15 -6.96 4.79
N LEU A 45 7.50 -6.92 5.95
CA LEU A 45 6.06 -6.72 6.08
C LEU A 45 5.78 -5.42 6.81
N ASN A 46 5.01 -4.56 6.16
CA ASN A 46 4.32 -3.48 6.83
C ASN A 46 2.92 -3.93 7.27
N VAL A 47 2.55 -3.63 8.51
CA VAL A 47 1.18 -3.72 9.02
C VAL A 47 0.89 -2.50 9.89
N ASN A 48 -0.03 -1.65 9.45
CA ASN A 48 -0.45 -0.51 10.26
C ASN A 48 -1.20 -1.01 11.50
N ALA A 49 -0.91 -0.39 12.63
CA ALA A 49 -1.49 -0.82 13.90
C ALA A 49 -3.02 -0.71 13.96
N GLY A 50 -3.63 0.15 13.14
CA GLY A 50 -5.09 0.16 12.95
C GLY A 50 -5.63 -1.20 12.49
N LEU A 51 -4.97 -1.86 11.52
CA LEU A 51 -5.32 -3.21 11.08
C LEU A 51 -5.06 -4.26 12.17
N THR A 52 -3.97 -4.13 12.92
CA THR A 52 -3.68 -5.01 14.08
C THR A 52 -4.80 -4.96 15.12
N GLU A 53 -5.33 -3.76 15.43
CA GLU A 53 -6.48 -3.60 16.32
C GLU A 53 -7.76 -4.21 15.74
N LEU A 54 -7.99 -4.06 14.44
CA LEU A 54 -9.13 -4.67 13.74
C LEU A 54 -9.05 -6.19 13.77
N PHE A 55 -7.88 -6.80 13.60
CA PHE A 55 -7.69 -8.24 13.80
C PHE A 55 -8.04 -8.67 15.22
N ALA A 56 -7.53 -7.96 16.23
CA ALA A 56 -7.80 -8.28 17.61
C ALA A 56 -9.30 -8.19 17.96
N ARG A 57 -10.02 -7.27 17.33
CA ARG A 57 -11.46 -7.04 17.53
C ARG A 57 -12.35 -8.00 16.75
N HIS A 58 -11.95 -8.41 15.54
CA HIS A 58 -12.82 -9.10 14.58
C HIS A 58 -12.44 -10.56 14.29
N GLY A 59 -11.64 -11.20 15.16
CA GLY A 59 -11.35 -12.63 15.08
C GLY A 59 -10.14 -12.98 14.21
N GLY A 60 -9.13 -12.10 14.17
CA GLY A 60 -7.85 -12.29 13.50
C GLY A 60 -6.65 -12.44 14.46
N ARG A 61 -6.87 -12.88 15.71
CA ARG A 61 -5.76 -13.05 16.69
C ARG A 61 -4.75 -14.13 16.27
N ASP A 62 -5.21 -15.12 15.52
CA ASP A 62 -4.36 -16.13 14.89
C ASP A 62 -3.37 -15.50 13.89
N ILE A 63 -3.79 -14.51 13.11
CA ILE A 63 -2.91 -13.76 12.19
C ILE A 63 -1.79 -13.07 12.96
N ILE A 64 -2.11 -12.37 14.05
CA ILE A 64 -1.12 -11.69 14.90
C ILE A 64 -0.12 -12.71 15.46
N THR A 65 -0.63 -13.82 16.01
CA THR A 65 0.19 -14.88 16.61
C THR A 65 1.12 -15.53 15.58
N ASP A 66 0.60 -15.80 14.39
CA ASP A 66 1.33 -16.46 13.32
C ASP A 66 2.39 -15.57 12.68
N LEU A 67 2.10 -14.28 12.48
CA LEU A 67 3.08 -13.30 12.03
C LEU A 67 4.19 -13.12 13.06
N ALA A 68 3.86 -13.05 14.35
CA ALA A 68 4.87 -13.04 15.41
C ALA A 68 5.74 -14.30 15.37
N GLY A 69 5.14 -15.47 15.12
CA GLY A 69 5.86 -16.73 14.96
C GLY A 69 6.79 -16.75 13.75
N LEU A 70 6.34 -16.20 12.61
CA LEU A 70 7.15 -16.03 11.40
C LEU A 70 8.32 -15.06 11.63
N ALA A 71 8.09 -13.97 12.35
CA ALA A 71 9.13 -13.01 12.72
C ALA A 71 10.19 -13.63 13.63
N LYS A 72 9.78 -14.43 14.64
CA LYS A 72 10.72 -15.21 15.47
C LYS A 72 11.59 -16.17 14.67
N ARG A 73 11.09 -16.68 13.54
CA ARG A 73 11.83 -17.56 12.62
C ARG A 73 12.70 -16.79 11.61
N GLY A 74 12.72 -15.46 11.64
CA GLY A 74 13.43 -14.63 10.66
C GLY A 74 12.82 -14.64 9.25
N GLN A 75 11.57 -15.10 9.11
CA GLN A 75 10.86 -15.12 7.82
C GLN A 75 10.09 -13.82 7.55
N VAL A 76 9.79 -13.05 8.60
CA VAL A 76 9.10 -11.76 8.50
C VAL A 76 9.91 -10.73 9.27
N GLU A 77 10.36 -9.69 8.57
CA GLU A 77 10.83 -8.45 9.19
C GLU A 77 9.67 -7.45 9.22
N PHE A 78 9.35 -6.88 10.38
CA PHE A 78 8.35 -5.81 10.45
C PHE A 78 8.95 -4.45 10.14
N THR A 79 8.16 -3.57 9.52
CA THR A 79 8.47 -2.13 9.39
C THR A 79 7.61 -1.26 10.29
N GLY A 80 8.12 -0.07 10.61
CA GLY A 80 7.34 1.02 11.19
C GLY A 80 6.49 1.70 10.12
N SER A 81 5.42 2.36 10.55
CA SER A 81 4.55 3.20 9.71
C SER A 81 3.70 4.08 10.63
N ALA A 82 2.66 4.70 10.08
CA ALA A 82 1.71 5.56 10.78
C ALA A 82 0.41 4.81 11.11
N LYS A 83 -0.12 4.95 12.34
CA LYS A 83 -1.12 4.02 12.90
C LYS A 83 -2.39 3.91 12.05
N TYR A 84 -2.93 5.04 11.64
CA TYR A 84 -4.18 5.14 10.89
C TYR A 84 -3.95 5.48 9.41
N HIS A 85 -2.75 5.18 8.89
CA HIS A 85 -2.40 5.38 7.49
C HIS A 85 -2.69 6.79 6.93
N PRO A 86 -2.36 7.89 7.64
CA PRO A 86 -2.49 9.24 7.10
C PRO A 86 -1.49 9.48 5.96
N PHE A 87 -1.84 10.37 5.03
CA PHE A 87 -0.92 10.80 3.98
C PHE A 87 0.11 11.81 4.54
N LEU A 88 1.25 11.29 4.98
CA LEU A 88 2.23 12.02 5.81
C LEU A 88 2.81 13.31 5.20
N PRO A 89 3.10 13.41 3.88
CA PRO A 89 3.71 14.60 3.31
C PRO A 89 2.92 15.89 3.57
N LEU A 90 1.59 15.79 3.70
CA LEU A 90 0.68 16.94 3.76
C LEU A 90 0.23 17.33 5.17
N ILE A 91 0.62 16.57 6.20
CA ILE A 91 0.29 16.90 7.60
C ILE A 91 1.49 17.52 8.35
N PRO A 92 1.27 18.21 9.49
CA PRO A 92 2.36 18.77 10.30
C PRO A 92 3.29 17.70 10.87
N ALA A 93 4.58 18.03 11.04
CA ALA A 93 5.59 17.09 11.56
C ALA A 93 5.23 16.46 12.91
N GLY A 94 4.59 17.21 13.80
CA GLY A 94 4.10 16.69 15.09
C GLY A 94 3.01 15.62 14.95
N GLU A 95 2.13 15.74 13.96
CA GLU A 95 1.11 14.73 13.67
C GLU A 95 1.74 13.49 13.00
N ILE A 96 2.76 13.67 12.16
CA ILE A 96 3.57 12.56 11.62
C ILE A 96 4.19 11.76 12.77
N GLN A 97 4.95 12.44 13.64
CA GLN A 97 5.61 11.81 14.80
C GLN A 97 4.60 11.05 15.66
N ARG A 98 3.50 11.70 16.03
CA ARG A 98 2.43 11.12 16.85
C ARG A 98 1.90 9.81 16.24
N GLN A 99 1.61 9.81 14.94
CA GLN A 99 1.07 8.63 14.26
C GLN A 99 2.06 7.46 14.23
N ILE A 100 3.35 7.75 14.10
CA ILE A 100 4.42 6.75 14.11
C ILE A 100 4.62 6.16 15.52
N GLU A 101 4.59 7.01 16.55
CA GLU A 101 4.68 6.58 17.95
C GLU A 101 3.48 5.71 18.33
N LEU A 102 2.26 6.12 17.96
CA LEU A 102 1.04 5.35 18.18
C LEU A 102 1.09 3.99 17.49
N ASN A 103 1.62 3.94 16.26
CA ASN A 103 1.79 2.69 15.52
C ASN A 103 2.74 1.76 16.26
N THR A 104 3.90 2.30 16.65
CA THR A 104 4.95 1.56 17.34
C THR A 104 4.46 1.02 18.69
N ALA A 105 3.83 1.85 19.51
CA ALA A 105 3.32 1.45 20.82
C ALA A 105 2.23 0.37 20.69
N THR A 106 1.30 0.54 19.75
CA THR A 106 0.20 -0.41 19.54
C THR A 106 0.71 -1.75 19.00
N ASN A 107 1.56 -1.75 17.97
CA ASN A 107 2.11 -3.00 17.43
C ASN A 107 3.04 -3.70 18.44
N LYS A 108 3.86 -2.97 19.23
CA LYS A 108 4.63 -3.56 20.34
C LYS A 108 3.74 -4.25 21.37
N LYS A 109 2.56 -3.70 21.67
CA LYS A 109 1.58 -4.35 22.58
C LYS A 109 1.08 -5.70 22.03
N PHE A 110 0.86 -5.82 20.72
CA PHE A 110 0.30 -7.04 20.13
C PHE A 110 1.34 -8.08 19.74
N PHE A 111 2.45 -7.64 19.15
CA PHE A 111 3.52 -8.52 18.67
C PHE A 111 4.63 -8.73 19.72
N GLY A 112 4.70 -7.90 20.76
CA GLY A 112 5.72 -8.00 21.80
C GLY A 112 7.11 -7.65 21.30
N THR A 113 8.13 -8.32 21.85
CA THR A 113 9.54 -8.03 21.60
C THR A 113 10.00 -8.32 20.17
N VAL A 114 9.21 -9.02 19.35
CA VAL A 114 9.59 -9.27 17.94
C VAL A 114 9.27 -8.09 17.03
N TYR A 115 8.46 -7.13 17.48
CA TYR A 115 8.21 -5.90 16.73
C TYR A 115 9.26 -4.84 17.07
N GLN A 116 10.39 -4.93 16.36
CA GLN A 116 11.52 -4.01 16.46
C GLN A 116 11.90 -3.48 15.08
N PRO A 117 11.01 -2.70 14.44
CA PRO A 117 11.24 -2.26 13.08
C PRO A 117 12.49 -1.38 12.99
N LYS A 118 13.35 -1.66 12.01
CA LYS A 118 14.52 -0.84 11.65
C LYS A 118 14.20 0.14 10.54
N GLY A 119 13.24 -0.22 9.69
CA GLY A 119 12.80 0.61 8.58
C GLY A 119 11.44 1.23 8.74
N PHE A 120 11.22 2.24 7.91
CA PHE A 120 9.99 2.99 7.83
C PHE A 120 9.31 2.80 6.48
N PHE A 121 8.01 2.48 6.51
CA PHE A 121 7.12 2.58 5.36
C PHE A 121 6.20 3.78 5.57
N PRO A 122 6.38 4.87 4.81
CA PRO A 122 5.37 5.92 4.76
C PRO A 122 4.12 5.37 4.03
N PRO A 123 2.91 5.54 4.59
CA PRO A 123 1.66 5.26 3.87
C PRO A 123 1.71 5.73 2.42
N GLU A 124 1.29 4.86 1.50
CA GLU A 124 1.29 5.13 0.05
C GLU A 124 2.67 5.37 -0.58
N MET A 125 3.74 4.96 0.11
CA MET A 125 5.11 5.44 -0.16
C MET A 125 5.20 6.98 -0.27
N GLY A 126 4.32 7.68 0.46
CA GLY A 126 4.20 9.13 0.47
C GLY A 126 5.43 9.78 1.09
N TYR A 127 6.37 10.17 0.24
CA TYR A 127 7.64 10.73 0.63
C TYR A 127 7.65 12.25 0.46
N SER A 128 8.21 12.91 1.46
CA SER A 128 8.88 14.20 1.34
C SER A 128 10.07 14.22 2.28
N ARG A 129 11.00 15.17 2.11
CA ARG A 129 12.17 15.29 3.01
C ARG A 129 11.77 15.37 4.48
N LYS A 130 10.67 16.08 4.78
CA LYS A 130 10.06 16.19 6.12
C LYS A 130 9.71 14.81 6.71
N VAL A 131 9.13 13.91 5.90
CA VAL A 131 8.76 12.56 6.34
C VAL A 131 10.00 11.75 6.72
N ALA A 132 11.04 11.79 5.88
CA ALA A 132 12.30 11.10 6.15
C ALA A 132 13.01 11.64 7.40
N ASP A 133 13.04 12.96 7.59
CA ASP A 133 13.66 13.57 8.76
C ASP A 133 12.96 13.20 10.06
N VAL A 134 11.62 13.13 10.08
CA VAL A 134 10.85 12.65 11.24
C VAL A 134 11.07 11.15 11.49
N ALA A 135 11.09 10.32 10.43
CA ALA A 135 11.39 8.90 10.60
C ALA A 135 12.80 8.70 11.20
N ARG A 136 13.79 9.43 10.69
CA ARG A 136 15.16 9.36 11.20
C ARG A 136 15.26 9.81 12.66
N SER A 137 14.58 10.89 13.04
CA SER A 137 14.59 11.37 14.43
C SER A 137 13.97 10.37 15.42
N LEU A 138 13.10 9.48 14.94
CA LEU A 138 12.50 8.38 15.70
C LEU A 138 13.35 7.09 15.69
N GLY A 139 14.54 7.12 15.09
CA GLY A 139 15.53 6.04 15.15
C GLY A 139 15.37 4.97 14.06
N PHE A 140 14.57 5.22 13.01
CA PHE A 140 14.60 4.38 11.81
C PHE A 140 15.90 4.61 11.06
N THR A 141 16.45 3.54 10.46
CA THR A 141 17.73 3.56 9.73
C THR A 141 17.54 3.47 8.21
N TRP A 142 16.32 3.21 7.75
CA TRP A 142 16.01 3.19 6.33
C TRP A 142 14.54 3.50 6.06
N ILE A 143 14.26 3.97 4.84
CA ILE A 143 12.91 4.20 4.32
C ILE A 143 12.76 3.50 2.96
N VAL A 144 11.55 3.02 2.66
CA VAL A 144 11.23 2.47 1.32
C VAL A 144 10.24 3.39 0.61
N ILE A 145 10.58 3.76 -0.63
CA ILE A 145 9.83 4.71 -1.46
C ILE A 145 9.79 4.25 -2.93
N ASP A 146 9.06 5.00 -3.74
CA ASP A 146 8.86 4.71 -5.16
C ASP A 146 10.09 5.07 -6.02
N GLU A 147 10.37 4.29 -7.07
CA GLU A 147 11.52 4.50 -7.96
C GLU A 147 11.56 5.87 -8.63
N LEU A 148 10.40 6.42 -9.00
CA LEU A 148 10.36 7.73 -9.64
C LEU A 148 10.85 8.85 -8.71
N ALA A 149 10.90 8.61 -7.39
CA ALA A 149 11.49 9.54 -6.45
C ALA A 149 13.01 9.70 -6.64
N HIS A 150 13.70 8.77 -7.30
CA HIS A 150 15.15 8.83 -7.46
C HIS A 150 15.57 9.99 -8.37
N THR A 151 15.16 9.96 -9.64
CA THR A 151 15.50 10.98 -10.64
C THR A 151 14.30 11.43 -11.49
N GLY A 152 13.12 10.88 -11.23
CA GLY A 152 11.94 11.05 -12.09
C GLY A 152 11.93 10.16 -13.34
N THR A 153 12.91 9.28 -13.49
CA THR A 153 12.99 8.29 -14.57
C THR A 153 13.09 6.86 -13.99
N MET A 154 12.88 5.86 -14.84
CA MET A 154 12.89 4.44 -14.46
C MET A 154 14.23 3.74 -14.74
N ASP A 155 15.17 4.42 -15.42
CA ASP A 155 16.39 3.78 -15.95
C ASP A 155 17.66 4.18 -15.18
N ASP A 156 17.56 5.16 -14.27
CA ASP A 156 18.72 5.69 -13.53
C ASP A 156 19.03 4.91 -12.23
N THR A 157 18.13 4.03 -11.80
CA THR A 157 18.31 3.23 -10.58
C THR A 157 19.20 2.03 -10.85
N ARG A 158 20.37 2.01 -10.20
CA ARG A 158 21.28 0.86 -10.17
C ARG A 158 20.86 -0.09 -9.06
N TRP A 159 20.90 -1.38 -9.37
CA TRP A 159 20.46 -2.45 -8.48
C TRP A 159 21.61 -3.19 -7.80
N ASP A 160 22.85 -2.72 -7.97
CA ASP A 160 24.07 -3.21 -7.32
C ASP A 160 24.54 -2.29 -6.17
N THR A 161 23.80 -1.22 -5.91
CA THR A 161 24.16 -0.12 -5.02
C THR A 161 22.98 0.23 -4.10
N LEU A 162 23.23 0.53 -2.82
CA LEU A 162 22.20 1.15 -1.98
C LEU A 162 22.33 2.66 -1.98
N TYR A 163 21.22 3.33 -1.76
CA TYR A 163 21.17 4.78 -1.74
C TYR A 163 21.04 5.30 -0.31
N THR A 164 21.68 6.43 -0.02
CA THR A 164 21.62 7.06 1.30
C THR A 164 21.12 8.48 1.18
N LEU A 165 20.33 8.94 2.15
CA LEU A 165 19.78 10.29 2.11
C LEU A 165 20.91 11.32 2.21
N LYS A 166 20.96 12.27 1.27
CA LYS A 166 21.97 13.33 1.26
C LYS A 166 21.90 14.17 2.55
N GLY A 167 23.03 14.24 3.25
CA GLY A 167 23.14 14.86 4.58
C GLY A 167 22.76 13.95 5.76
N ALA A 168 22.45 12.67 5.49
CA ALA A 168 22.21 11.62 6.48
C ALA A 168 22.65 10.26 5.91
N GLU A 169 23.95 10.08 5.75
CA GLU A 169 24.55 8.90 5.10
C GLU A 169 24.31 7.59 5.84
N ASP A 170 23.92 7.66 7.11
CA ASP A 170 23.48 6.53 7.94
C ASP A 170 22.03 6.09 7.68
N PHE A 171 21.29 6.84 6.85
CA PHE A 171 19.89 6.59 6.54
C PHE A 171 19.71 6.11 5.09
N VAL A 172 19.42 4.82 4.92
CA VAL A 172 19.27 4.20 3.60
C VAL A 172 17.90 4.50 2.99
N VAL A 173 17.88 4.83 1.70
CA VAL A 173 16.67 5.00 0.89
C VAL A 173 16.57 3.82 -0.07
N PHE A 174 15.54 3.02 0.09
CA PHE A 174 15.22 1.91 -0.81
C PHE A 174 14.19 2.35 -1.85
N PHE A 175 14.49 2.11 -3.12
CA PHE A 175 13.57 2.32 -4.24
C PHE A 175 12.96 0.98 -4.67
N ARG A 176 11.64 0.88 -4.70
CA ARG A 176 10.91 -0.27 -5.28
C ARG A 176 11.23 -0.38 -6.77
N ASP A 177 11.60 -1.56 -7.29
CA ASP A 177 11.62 -1.82 -8.74
C ASP A 177 10.18 -1.79 -9.26
N ARG A 178 9.79 -0.67 -9.88
CA ARG A 178 8.39 -0.45 -10.27
C ARG A 178 8.00 -1.35 -11.41
N ASN A 179 8.85 -1.51 -12.43
CA ASN A 179 8.56 -2.32 -13.60
C ASN A 179 8.30 -3.77 -13.20
N THR A 180 9.18 -4.37 -12.41
CA THR A 180 9.01 -5.76 -11.95
C THR A 180 7.82 -5.90 -11.00
N SER A 181 7.62 -4.94 -10.09
CA SER A 181 6.45 -4.96 -9.21
C SER A 181 5.14 -4.88 -10.00
N PHE A 182 5.01 -3.95 -10.96
CA PHE A 182 3.82 -3.84 -11.81
C PHE A 182 3.61 -5.08 -12.67
N ARG A 183 4.69 -5.67 -13.19
CA ARG A 183 4.61 -6.92 -13.94
C ARG A 183 4.13 -8.08 -13.08
N ILE A 184 4.55 -8.20 -11.83
CA ILE A 184 3.99 -9.19 -10.89
C ILE A 184 2.51 -8.87 -10.59
N LEU A 185 2.17 -7.59 -10.42
CA LEU A 185 0.80 -7.15 -10.20
C LEU A 185 -0.11 -7.31 -11.43
N SER A 186 0.45 -7.58 -12.63
CA SER A 186 -0.21 -7.46 -13.94
C SER A 186 -1.64 -7.97 -13.97
N ALA A 187 -2.51 -6.98 -13.77
CA ALA A 187 -3.92 -6.99 -14.08
C ALA A 187 -4.43 -5.54 -14.32
N GLU A 188 -3.52 -4.57 -14.47
CA GLU A 188 -3.84 -3.22 -15.00
C GLU A 188 -3.90 -3.20 -16.54
N VAL A 189 -3.46 -4.26 -17.23
CA VAL A 189 -3.30 -4.27 -18.70
C VAL A 189 -4.08 -5.38 -19.40
N GLY A 190 -5.08 -5.96 -18.71
CA GLY A 190 -5.92 -6.98 -19.33
C GLY A 190 -5.18 -8.23 -19.80
N ILE A 191 -3.99 -8.56 -19.32
CA ILE A 191 -3.38 -9.88 -19.54
C ILE A 191 -2.96 -10.38 -18.18
N SER A 192 -3.90 -11.03 -17.51
CA SER A 192 -3.68 -11.41 -16.14
C SER A 192 -3.02 -12.79 -16.05
N ILE A 193 -1.89 -12.99 -16.70
CA ILE A 193 -1.04 -14.12 -16.35
C ILE A 193 0.37 -13.60 -16.18
N TYR A 194 0.85 -13.69 -14.95
CA TYR A 194 2.27 -13.58 -14.65
C TYR A 194 2.71 -14.94 -14.11
N SER A 195 3.81 -15.45 -14.63
CA SER A 195 4.32 -16.77 -14.26
C SER A 195 5.77 -16.68 -13.76
N LYS A 196 6.23 -17.71 -13.07
CA LYS A 196 7.63 -17.81 -12.65
C LYS A 196 8.57 -17.74 -13.85
N GLY A 197 8.23 -18.43 -14.95
CA GLY A 197 9.02 -18.40 -16.19
C GLY A 197 9.13 -17.00 -16.79
N MET A 198 8.05 -16.23 -16.73
CA MET A 198 8.04 -14.84 -17.19
C MET A 198 8.94 -13.93 -16.36
N LEU A 199 8.94 -14.07 -15.04
CA LEU A 199 9.86 -13.29 -14.20
C LEU A 199 11.32 -13.66 -14.50
N ILE A 200 11.64 -14.95 -14.64
CA ILE A 200 12.99 -15.40 -14.98
C ILE A 200 13.42 -14.82 -16.33
N LYS A 201 12.53 -14.84 -17.33
CA LYS A 201 12.81 -14.26 -18.65
C LYS A 201 12.98 -12.74 -18.58
N LEU A 202 12.14 -12.04 -17.81
CA LEU A 202 12.23 -10.60 -17.60
C LEU A 202 13.56 -10.20 -16.97
N LEU A 203 14.00 -10.94 -15.95
CA LEU A 203 15.25 -10.66 -15.26
C LEU A 203 16.46 -11.03 -16.11
N GLY A 204 16.35 -12.06 -16.96
CA GLY A 204 17.41 -12.46 -17.89
C GLY A 204 18.75 -12.64 -17.17
N ASP A 205 19.78 -11.96 -17.67
CA ASP A 205 21.14 -12.03 -17.11
C ASP A 205 21.24 -11.41 -15.70
N ARG A 206 20.37 -10.46 -15.34
CA ARG A 206 20.34 -9.87 -13.98
C ARG A 206 20.13 -10.93 -12.91
N LEU A 207 19.40 -12.00 -13.22
CA LEU A 207 19.15 -13.09 -12.25
C LEU A 207 20.47 -13.70 -11.70
N ARG A 208 21.52 -13.69 -12.54
CA ARG A 208 22.85 -14.22 -12.24
C ARG A 208 23.85 -13.16 -11.80
N SER A 209 23.47 -11.88 -11.76
CA SER A 209 24.32 -10.81 -11.21
C SER A 209 24.19 -10.72 -9.68
N ASP A 210 25.10 -9.96 -9.07
CA ASP A 210 25.10 -9.64 -7.64
C ASP A 210 24.18 -8.45 -7.29
N GLU A 211 23.24 -8.12 -8.18
CA GLU A 211 22.20 -7.13 -7.94
C GLU A 211 21.14 -7.62 -6.93
N TYR A 212 20.39 -6.67 -6.39
CA TYR A 212 19.14 -6.92 -5.67
C TYR A 212 17.92 -6.54 -6.51
N LEU A 213 16.83 -7.25 -6.28
CA LEU A 213 15.49 -6.93 -6.76
C LEU A 213 14.65 -6.56 -5.55
N LEU A 214 14.06 -5.36 -5.54
CA LEU A 214 13.10 -4.93 -4.51
C LEU A 214 11.70 -4.83 -5.10
N THR A 215 10.86 -5.83 -4.82
CA THR A 215 9.45 -5.79 -5.18
C THR A 215 8.63 -5.27 -4.01
N ALA A 216 7.71 -4.33 -4.23
CA ALA A 216 6.87 -3.79 -3.16
C ALA A 216 5.41 -3.62 -3.60
N MET A 217 4.50 -4.29 -2.88
CA MET A 217 3.10 -4.49 -3.31
C MET A 217 2.14 -4.59 -2.10
N ASP A 218 0.86 -4.35 -2.33
CA ASP A 218 -0.20 -4.67 -1.37
C ASP A 218 -0.32 -6.18 -1.17
N GLY A 219 -0.39 -6.62 0.08
CA GLY A 219 -0.57 -8.03 0.44
C GLY A 219 -1.94 -8.56 0.05
N GLU A 220 -2.95 -7.68 0.02
CA GLU A 220 -4.31 -7.96 -0.43
C GLU A 220 -4.35 -8.36 -1.91
N THR A 221 -3.33 -8.00 -2.70
CA THR A 221 -3.18 -8.47 -4.09
C THR A 221 -3.11 -10.00 -4.14
N PHE A 222 -2.35 -10.60 -3.23
CA PHE A 222 -2.10 -12.04 -3.21
C PHE A 222 -3.30 -12.77 -2.60
N GLY A 223 -4.20 -13.19 -3.46
CA GLY A 223 -5.42 -13.87 -3.08
C GLY A 223 -6.64 -12.95 -3.21
N HIS A 224 -6.85 -11.98 -2.32
CA HIS A 224 -8.10 -11.21 -2.25
C HIS A 224 -8.43 -10.47 -3.55
N HIS A 225 -7.59 -9.52 -3.99
CA HIS A 225 -7.82 -8.79 -5.24
C HIS A 225 -7.55 -9.66 -6.48
N ARG A 226 -6.53 -10.52 -6.42
CA ARG A 226 -6.11 -11.39 -7.53
C ARG A 226 -6.04 -12.86 -7.08
N PRO A 227 -7.14 -13.61 -7.21
CA PRO A 227 -7.12 -15.04 -6.97
C PRO A 227 -6.03 -15.76 -7.78
N GLY A 228 -5.22 -16.59 -7.11
CA GLY A 228 -4.16 -17.38 -7.73
C GLY A 228 -2.78 -16.72 -7.76
N LEU A 229 -2.69 -15.39 -7.57
CA LEU A 229 -1.39 -14.71 -7.56
C LEU A 229 -0.54 -15.07 -6.33
N ASP A 230 -1.19 -15.47 -5.23
CA ASP A 230 -0.53 -16.06 -4.07
C ASP A 230 0.30 -17.30 -4.42
N LEU A 231 -0.17 -18.14 -5.36
CA LEU A 231 0.56 -19.31 -5.81
C LEU A 231 1.85 -18.92 -6.52
N LEU A 232 1.76 -17.94 -7.43
CA LEU A 232 2.93 -17.39 -8.11
C LEU A 232 3.97 -16.92 -7.10
N LEU A 233 3.55 -16.13 -6.11
CA LEU A 233 4.43 -15.67 -5.05
C LEU A 233 5.15 -16.82 -4.34
N PHE A 234 4.45 -17.92 -4.05
CA PHE A 234 5.04 -19.10 -3.42
C PHE A 234 6.00 -19.85 -4.35
N GLU A 235 5.67 -19.96 -5.64
CA GLU A 235 6.57 -20.52 -6.66
C GLU A 235 7.86 -19.72 -6.80
N LEU A 236 7.82 -18.39 -6.68
CA LEU A 236 9.02 -17.56 -6.73
C LEU A 236 10.02 -17.90 -5.61
N TYR A 237 9.56 -18.25 -4.41
CA TYR A 237 10.45 -18.70 -3.33
C TYR A 237 11.14 -20.05 -3.62
N THR A 238 10.65 -20.81 -4.59
CA THR A 238 11.28 -22.07 -5.01
C THR A 238 12.41 -21.85 -6.01
N VAL A 239 12.53 -20.67 -6.61
CA VAL A 239 13.60 -20.33 -7.57
C VAL A 239 14.94 -20.29 -6.83
N PRO A 240 15.93 -21.14 -7.19
CA PRO A 240 17.23 -21.15 -6.52
C PRO A 240 18.01 -19.84 -6.65
N GLU A 241 17.90 -19.17 -7.81
CA GLU A 241 18.66 -17.98 -8.16
C GLU A 241 18.15 -16.71 -7.46
N LEU A 242 16.87 -16.68 -7.06
CA LEU A 242 16.29 -15.62 -6.23
C LEU A 242 16.58 -15.94 -4.76
N LYS A 243 17.52 -15.20 -4.16
CA LYS A 243 17.88 -15.37 -2.74
C LYS A 243 17.00 -14.46 -1.87
N PRO A 244 15.96 -14.96 -1.18
CA PRO A 244 15.06 -14.09 -0.42
C PRO A 244 15.80 -13.48 0.77
N VAL A 245 15.66 -12.18 0.93
CA VAL A 245 16.29 -11.39 2.00
C VAL A 245 15.29 -10.36 2.52
N THR A 246 15.48 -9.92 3.76
CA THR A 246 14.75 -8.74 4.26
C THR A 246 15.46 -7.44 3.85
N LEU A 247 14.79 -6.29 3.97
CA LEU A 247 15.39 -5.00 3.63
C LEU A 247 16.58 -4.67 4.55
N THR A 248 16.51 -5.01 5.85
CA THR A 248 17.68 -4.84 6.73
C THR A 248 18.82 -5.79 6.38
N GLU A 249 18.55 -7.01 5.91
CA GLU A 249 19.62 -7.90 5.46
C GLU A 249 20.33 -7.33 4.22
N LEU A 250 19.61 -6.65 3.32
CA LEU A 250 20.22 -5.97 2.17
C LEU A 250 21.23 -4.89 2.59
N THR A 251 20.99 -4.15 3.68
CA THR A 251 21.94 -3.12 4.16
C THR A 251 23.29 -3.68 4.59
N THR A 252 23.37 -4.99 4.85
CA THR A 252 24.61 -5.68 5.18
C THR A 252 25.21 -6.44 3.99
N THR A 253 24.40 -6.70 2.95
CA THR A 253 24.77 -7.54 1.82
C THR A 253 25.36 -6.73 0.67
N VAL A 254 24.70 -5.62 0.32
CA VAL A 254 25.19 -4.69 -0.71
C VAL A 254 26.13 -3.72 -0.01
N VAL A 255 27.33 -3.49 -0.53
CA VAL A 255 28.35 -2.64 0.13
C VAL A 255 28.40 -1.23 -0.46
N GLU A 256 28.22 -1.09 -1.78
CA GLU A 256 28.28 0.21 -2.46
C GLU A 256 27.14 1.13 -1.98
N ARG A 257 27.48 2.39 -1.72
CA ARG A 257 26.55 3.42 -1.24
C ARG A 257 26.69 4.67 -2.09
N THR A 258 25.55 5.24 -2.50
CA THR A 258 25.51 6.50 -3.24
C THR A 258 24.52 7.47 -2.57
N PRO A 259 24.93 8.72 -2.28
CA PRO A 259 24.01 9.71 -1.74
C PRO A 259 22.97 10.15 -2.78
N VAL A 260 21.72 10.31 -2.35
CA VAL A 260 20.60 10.77 -3.17
C VAL A 260 19.79 11.85 -2.47
N GLU A 261 19.10 12.65 -3.27
CA GLU A 261 18.15 13.65 -2.80
C GLU A 261 16.79 13.36 -3.46
N PRO A 262 16.00 12.41 -2.88
CA PRO A 262 14.79 11.96 -3.54
C PRO A 262 13.78 13.08 -3.71
N LEU A 263 13.05 13.05 -4.82
CA LEU A 263 11.92 13.92 -5.13
C LEU A 263 10.71 13.54 -4.27
N ASP A 264 9.84 14.52 -4.02
CA ASP A 264 8.52 14.27 -3.43
C ASP A 264 7.75 13.27 -4.30
N SER A 265 7.20 12.22 -3.68
CA SER A 265 6.63 11.08 -4.41
C SER A 265 5.59 10.30 -3.63
N SER A 266 4.84 9.48 -4.36
CA SER A 266 4.07 8.35 -3.83
C SER A 266 4.27 7.16 -4.75
N TRP A 267 3.88 5.96 -4.35
CA TRP A 267 3.90 4.81 -5.28
C TRP A 267 2.84 4.89 -6.38
N ALA A 268 1.95 5.88 -6.28
CA ALA A 268 0.91 6.16 -7.26
C ALA A 268 1.33 7.28 -8.25
N LEU A 269 2.55 7.81 -8.08
CA LEU A 269 3.16 8.87 -8.88
C LEU A 269 3.34 8.46 -10.34
N MET A 270 2.96 9.33 -11.25
CA MET A 270 3.17 9.19 -12.68
C MET A 270 4.17 10.25 -13.17
N LYS A 271 4.84 10.01 -14.31
CA LYS A 271 5.78 11.02 -14.87
C LYS A 271 5.07 12.33 -15.21
N LYS A 272 3.79 12.28 -15.63
CA LYS A 272 2.98 13.49 -15.87
C LYS A 272 2.86 14.36 -14.61
N ASP A 273 2.77 13.73 -13.43
CA ASP A 273 2.63 14.42 -12.15
C ASP A 273 3.95 15.14 -11.80
N LEU A 274 5.10 14.55 -12.16
CA LEU A 274 6.40 15.21 -12.03
C LEU A 274 6.52 16.41 -12.99
N GLU A 275 6.08 16.25 -14.24
CA GLU A 275 6.06 17.33 -15.25
C GLU A 275 5.15 18.49 -14.81
N GLN A 276 4.01 18.17 -14.19
CA GLN A 276 3.03 19.13 -13.67
C GLN A 276 3.36 19.63 -12.26
N LYS A 277 4.38 19.08 -11.60
CA LYS A 277 4.79 19.38 -10.21
C LYS A 277 3.67 19.12 -9.18
N THR A 278 2.91 18.06 -9.38
CA THR A 278 1.78 17.63 -8.56
C THR A 278 1.98 16.20 -8.02
N PRO A 279 3.10 15.90 -7.32
CA PRO A 279 3.48 14.53 -6.95
C PRO A 279 2.48 13.81 -6.03
N PHE A 280 1.53 14.55 -5.47
CA PHE A 280 0.50 14.08 -4.54
C PHE A 280 -0.93 14.25 -5.08
N ALA A 281 -1.12 14.43 -6.40
CA ALA A 281 -2.43 14.72 -7.01
C ALA A 281 -3.55 13.75 -6.59
N ARG A 282 -3.24 12.46 -6.36
CA ARG A 282 -4.24 11.49 -5.89
C ARG A 282 -4.79 11.75 -4.48
N TRP A 283 -4.12 12.54 -3.66
CA TRP A 283 -4.61 12.93 -2.32
C TRP A 283 -4.81 14.44 -2.17
N ASN A 284 -4.19 15.24 -3.01
CA ASN A 284 -4.32 16.69 -3.01
C ASN A 284 -4.08 17.25 -4.41
N ASP A 285 -5.17 17.63 -5.05
CA ASP A 285 -5.17 18.22 -6.38
C ASP A 285 -5.84 19.59 -6.28
N GLU A 286 -5.14 20.63 -6.72
CA GLU A 286 -5.61 22.01 -6.74
C GLU A 286 -6.77 22.23 -7.72
N GLN A 287 -7.08 21.27 -8.60
CA GLN A 287 -8.25 21.31 -9.47
C GLN A 287 -9.45 20.55 -8.86
N ASN A 288 -9.20 19.72 -7.84
CA ASN A 288 -10.24 18.94 -7.17
C ASN A 288 -10.88 19.75 -6.03
N GLU A 289 -12.13 20.17 -6.24
CA GLU A 289 -12.92 20.94 -5.28
C GLU A 289 -13.12 20.21 -3.95
N ILE A 290 -13.34 18.89 -4.00
CA ILE A 290 -13.52 18.06 -2.81
C ILE A 290 -12.23 18.00 -2.00
N HIS A 291 -11.07 17.79 -2.65
CA HIS A 291 -9.77 17.82 -1.97
C HIS A 291 -9.54 19.13 -1.22
N LYS A 292 -9.82 20.29 -1.86
CA LYS A 292 -9.65 21.60 -1.21
C LYS A 292 -10.48 21.70 0.07
N MET A 293 -11.74 21.27 0.01
CA MET A 293 -12.63 21.31 1.17
C MET A 293 -12.22 20.29 2.25
N GLN A 294 -11.82 19.08 1.86
CA GLN A 294 -11.32 18.05 2.78
C GLN A 294 -10.06 18.53 3.51
N TRP A 295 -9.08 19.12 2.82
CA TRP A 295 -7.86 19.63 3.44
C TRP A 295 -8.11 20.86 4.32
N ARG A 296 -9.06 21.73 3.95
CA ARG A 296 -9.50 22.83 4.82
C ARG A 296 -10.15 22.30 6.10
N LEU A 297 -11.02 21.30 6.00
CA LEU A 297 -11.64 20.66 7.17
C LEU A 297 -10.61 19.93 8.03
N THR A 298 -9.62 19.29 7.41
CA THR A 298 -8.48 18.64 8.07
C THR A 298 -7.66 19.62 8.87
N ALA A 299 -7.26 20.74 8.25
CA ALA A 299 -6.49 21.80 8.91
C ALA A 299 -7.27 22.41 10.08
N LEU A 300 -8.58 22.65 9.91
CA LEU A 300 -9.46 23.13 10.98
C LEU A 300 -9.52 22.14 12.15
N ALA A 301 -9.68 20.85 11.89
CA ALA A 301 -9.70 19.82 12.92
C ALA A 301 -8.37 19.76 13.70
N ILE A 302 -7.23 19.69 13.00
CA ILE A 302 -5.89 19.69 13.62
C ILE A 302 -5.69 20.95 14.47
N ALA A 303 -5.96 22.13 13.91
CA ALA A 303 -5.77 23.40 14.61
C ALA A 303 -6.69 23.52 15.83
N SER A 304 -7.91 22.99 15.77
CA SER A 304 -8.83 22.99 16.91
C SER A 304 -8.30 22.14 18.07
N VAL A 305 -7.80 20.92 17.77
CA VAL A 305 -7.31 19.98 18.79
C VAL A 305 -5.96 20.42 19.36
N ALA A 306 -5.13 21.09 18.58
CA ALA A 306 -3.88 21.68 19.06
C ALA A 306 -4.09 22.73 20.17
N LYS A 307 -5.28 23.35 20.25
CA LYS A 307 -5.65 24.30 21.30
C LYS A 307 -6.23 23.64 22.56
N LEU A 308 -6.58 22.35 22.49
CA LEU A 308 -7.18 21.63 23.61
C LEU A 308 -6.09 21.17 24.58
N ASP A 309 -6.20 21.59 25.84
CA ASP A 309 -5.26 21.19 26.90
C ASP A 309 -5.22 19.65 27.04
N PRO A 310 -4.04 19.00 26.97
CA PRO A 310 -3.89 17.56 27.16
C PRO A 310 -4.45 17.01 28.48
N THR A 311 -4.60 17.84 29.50
CA THR A 311 -5.18 17.49 30.82
C THR A 311 -6.70 17.58 30.85
N HIS A 312 -7.33 18.16 29.83
CA HIS A 312 -8.78 18.29 29.74
C HIS A 312 -9.45 16.91 29.64
N LYS A 313 -10.56 16.69 30.35
CA LYS A 313 -11.26 15.40 30.41
C LYS A 313 -11.64 14.82 29.04
N ASP A 314 -11.94 15.68 28.07
CA ASP A 314 -12.38 15.29 26.73
C ASP A 314 -11.20 15.09 25.76
N TYR A 315 -9.99 15.53 26.12
CA TYR A 315 -8.80 15.45 25.26
C TYR A 315 -8.51 14.02 24.77
N PRO A 316 -8.50 12.97 25.62
CA PRO A 316 -8.18 11.62 25.15
C PRO A 316 -9.11 11.15 24.03
N ASN A 317 -10.40 11.45 24.13
CA ASN A 317 -11.40 11.03 23.14
C ASN A 317 -11.31 11.86 21.86
N VAL A 318 -11.25 13.20 21.98
CA VAL A 318 -11.15 14.11 20.83
C VAL A 318 -9.85 13.88 20.08
N ARG A 319 -8.74 13.71 20.79
CA ARG A 319 -7.42 13.46 20.21
C ARG A 319 -7.37 12.12 19.48
N ALA A 320 -7.91 11.06 20.08
CA ALA A 320 -7.98 9.74 19.44
C ALA A 320 -8.92 9.75 18.20
N ALA A 321 -10.01 10.53 18.25
CA ALA A 321 -10.88 10.71 17.10
C ALA A 321 -10.15 11.41 15.94
N LEU A 322 -9.38 12.48 16.23
CA LEU A 322 -8.55 13.13 15.22
C LEU A 322 -7.47 12.19 14.67
N ASP A 323 -6.78 11.45 15.54
CA ASP A 323 -5.75 10.50 15.09
C ASP A 323 -6.33 9.50 14.09
N ARG A 324 -7.55 9.01 14.34
CA ARG A 324 -8.25 8.09 13.44
C ARG A 324 -8.69 8.75 12.14
N SER A 325 -9.21 9.98 12.19
CA SER A 325 -9.83 10.66 11.05
C SER A 325 -8.84 11.18 10.00
N LEU A 326 -7.53 11.11 10.25
CA LEU A 326 -6.50 11.55 9.32
C LEU A 326 -6.14 10.51 8.23
N HIS A 327 -6.81 9.35 8.20
CA HIS A 327 -6.54 8.29 7.22
C HIS A 327 -6.58 8.79 5.76
N SER A 328 -5.67 8.27 4.93
CA SER A 328 -5.47 8.72 3.54
C SER A 328 -6.63 8.34 2.61
N ASP A 329 -7.39 7.30 2.95
CA ASP A 329 -8.40 6.70 2.07
C ASP A 329 -9.43 7.72 1.60
N GLN A 330 -9.90 8.60 2.49
CA GLN A 330 -10.94 9.59 2.16
C GLN A 330 -10.53 10.55 1.03
N TYR A 331 -9.24 10.88 0.92
CA TYR A 331 -8.73 11.75 -0.13
C TYR A 331 -8.50 10.93 -1.41
N TRP A 332 -7.95 9.73 -1.27
CA TRP A 332 -7.74 8.84 -2.43
C TRP A 332 -9.05 8.52 -3.16
N TRP A 333 -10.11 8.17 -2.44
CA TRP A 333 -11.43 7.93 -3.02
C TRP A 333 -12.07 9.20 -3.61
N ALA A 334 -11.69 10.38 -3.14
CA ALA A 334 -12.13 11.67 -3.70
C ALA A 334 -11.41 12.05 -5.00
N SER A 335 -10.31 11.36 -5.35
CA SER A 335 -9.56 11.62 -6.59
C SER A 335 -10.28 11.15 -7.86
N ALA A 336 -11.23 10.21 -7.74
CA ALA A 336 -11.88 9.55 -8.88
C ALA A 336 -10.90 8.96 -9.90
N SER A 337 -9.68 8.57 -9.47
CA SER A 337 -8.56 8.21 -10.36
C SER A 337 -7.96 6.83 -10.04
N PRO A 338 -8.57 5.72 -10.51
CA PRO A 338 -9.86 5.65 -11.22
C PRO A 338 -11.06 5.37 -10.30
N TRP A 339 -10.80 5.16 -9.02
CA TRP A 339 -11.80 4.65 -8.08
C TRP A 339 -12.52 5.78 -7.34
N TRP A 340 -13.80 5.59 -7.07
CA TRP A 340 -14.67 6.57 -6.41
C TRP A 340 -15.63 5.89 -5.42
N SER A 341 -15.79 6.48 -4.23
CA SER A 341 -16.78 6.05 -3.24
C SER A 341 -17.27 7.23 -2.41
N ILE A 342 -18.54 7.58 -2.56
CA ILE A 342 -19.20 8.61 -1.73
C ILE A 342 -19.15 8.20 -0.26
N GLU A 343 -19.31 6.93 0.05
CA GLU A 343 -19.33 6.43 1.42
C GLU A 343 -18.00 6.69 2.13
N MET A 344 -16.87 6.51 1.44
CA MET A 344 -15.55 6.80 2.01
C MET A 344 -15.29 8.30 2.15
N ILE A 345 -15.74 9.10 1.19
CA ILE A 345 -15.62 10.56 1.21
C ILE A 345 -16.45 11.15 2.36
N GLU A 346 -17.73 10.75 2.46
CA GLU A 346 -18.65 11.18 3.52
C GLU A 346 -18.14 10.75 4.88
N ALA A 347 -17.73 9.49 5.04
CA ALA A 347 -17.27 8.99 6.33
C ALA A 347 -16.05 9.76 6.83
N GLY A 348 -15.05 10.01 5.98
CA GLY A 348 -13.86 10.79 6.34
C GLY A 348 -14.20 12.23 6.72
N ALA A 349 -15.00 12.91 5.89
CA ALA A 349 -15.43 14.28 6.15
C ALA A 349 -16.26 14.37 7.44
N LYS A 350 -17.14 13.40 7.69
CA LYS A 350 -17.96 13.33 8.90
C LYS A 350 -17.08 13.15 10.15
N GLU A 351 -16.09 12.26 10.11
CA GLU A 351 -15.19 12.04 11.24
C GLU A 351 -14.42 13.32 11.61
N LEU A 352 -13.89 14.05 10.63
CA LEU A 352 -13.21 15.33 10.87
C LEU A 352 -14.17 16.40 11.40
N ARG A 353 -15.39 16.49 10.86
CA ARG A 353 -16.44 17.39 11.36
C ARG A 353 -16.76 17.07 12.82
N ASP A 354 -16.96 15.81 13.15
CA ASP A 354 -17.29 15.35 14.50
C ASP A 354 -16.19 15.67 15.51
N VAL A 355 -14.91 15.60 15.11
CA VAL A 355 -13.78 16.05 15.94
C VAL A 355 -13.94 17.51 16.34
N VAL A 356 -14.23 18.41 15.39
CA VAL A 356 -14.41 19.84 15.67
C VAL A 356 -15.65 20.08 16.54
N GLN A 357 -16.75 19.35 16.29
CA GLN A 357 -17.99 19.50 17.06
C GLN A 357 -17.82 19.06 18.52
N ALA A 358 -17.15 17.94 18.73
CA ALA A 358 -16.88 17.38 20.06
C ALA A 358 -15.82 18.17 20.84
N ASN A 359 -14.99 18.97 20.15
CA ASN A 359 -13.94 19.74 20.79
C ASN A 359 -14.51 20.94 21.59
N PRO A 360 -14.29 21.02 22.91
CA PRO A 360 -14.79 22.12 23.74
C PRO A 360 -14.06 23.45 23.51
N THR A 361 -12.84 23.45 22.94
CA THR A 361 -12.11 24.70 22.61
C THR A 361 -12.44 25.25 21.24
N ALA A 362 -13.23 24.53 20.42
CA ALA A 362 -13.70 25.03 19.13
C ALA A 362 -14.86 26.02 19.35
N ASP A 363 -14.72 27.24 18.82
CA ASP A 363 -15.77 28.25 18.90
C ASP A 363 -16.95 27.96 17.95
N GLY A 364 -18.04 28.72 18.11
CA GLY A 364 -19.25 28.55 17.30
C GLY A 364 -19.01 28.76 15.79
N GLY A 365 -18.08 29.64 15.41
CA GLY A 365 -17.70 29.87 14.02
C GLY A 365 -16.97 28.68 13.42
N GLN A 366 -16.00 28.13 14.15
CA GLN A 366 -15.27 26.91 13.75
C GLN A 366 -16.21 25.72 13.61
N LYS A 367 -17.16 25.55 14.55
CA LYS A 367 -18.17 24.47 14.47
C LYS A 367 -19.10 24.65 13.27
N ALA A 368 -19.56 25.87 13.01
CA ALA A 368 -20.37 26.18 11.84
C ALA A 368 -19.61 25.95 10.53
N GLU A 369 -18.34 26.35 10.47
CA GLU A 369 -17.47 26.12 9.32
C GLU A 369 -17.26 24.63 9.06
N ALA A 370 -16.94 23.84 10.09
CA ALA A 370 -16.77 22.40 9.94
C ALA A 370 -18.05 21.72 9.44
N GLN A 371 -19.22 22.14 9.95
CA GLN A 371 -20.51 21.63 9.49
C GLN A 371 -20.78 21.97 8.03
N ARG A 372 -20.50 23.22 7.63
CA ARG A 372 -20.69 23.69 6.26
C ARG A 372 -19.75 22.96 5.29
N LEU A 373 -18.46 22.84 5.62
CA LEU A 373 -17.50 22.11 4.79
C LEU A 373 -17.91 20.65 4.59
N TYR A 374 -18.37 19.98 5.65
CA TYR A 374 -18.90 18.63 5.53
C TYR A 374 -20.09 18.54 4.57
N GLN A 375 -21.06 19.46 4.69
CA GLN A 375 -22.21 19.50 3.79
C GLN A 375 -21.80 19.78 2.35
N ASP A 376 -20.93 20.77 2.13
CA ASP A 376 -20.43 21.15 0.81
C ASP A 376 -19.70 19.97 0.16
N ILE A 377 -18.82 19.26 0.89
CA ILE A 377 -18.14 18.04 0.41
C ILE A 377 -19.16 16.99 -0.05
N VAL A 378 -20.16 16.69 0.78
CA VAL A 378 -21.16 15.66 0.47
C VAL A 378 -22.00 16.07 -0.74
N PHE A 379 -22.45 17.32 -0.80
CA PHE A 379 -23.25 17.82 -1.92
C PHE A 379 -22.44 17.82 -3.22
N THR A 380 -21.20 18.31 -3.21
CA THR A 380 -20.32 18.25 -4.37
C THR A 380 -20.04 16.81 -4.81
N ALA A 381 -19.83 15.88 -3.87
CA ALA A 381 -19.65 14.47 -4.21
C ALA A 381 -20.90 13.87 -4.90
N PHE A 382 -22.10 14.22 -4.43
CA PHE A 382 -23.35 13.81 -5.10
C PHE A 382 -23.54 14.48 -6.46
N ASP A 383 -23.13 15.73 -6.63
CA ASP A 383 -23.21 16.42 -7.91
C ASP A 383 -22.25 15.80 -8.92
N TRP A 384 -21.03 15.46 -8.50
CA TRP A 384 -20.07 14.71 -9.32
C TRP A 384 -20.65 13.35 -9.72
N GLN A 385 -21.28 12.62 -8.79
CA GLN A 385 -21.92 11.32 -9.03
C GLN A 385 -23.10 11.36 -9.99
N ARG A 386 -23.81 12.48 -10.05
CA ARG A 386 -24.95 12.71 -10.96
C ARG A 386 -24.50 13.27 -12.31
N SER A 387 -23.23 13.58 -12.46
CA SER A 387 -22.61 14.09 -13.69
C SER A 387 -21.68 13.04 -14.32
N ASP A 388 -21.21 13.30 -15.54
CA ASP A 388 -20.21 12.44 -16.19
C ASP A 388 -18.77 12.64 -15.65
N LYS A 389 -18.56 13.59 -14.73
CA LYS A 389 -17.23 13.98 -14.24
C LYS A 389 -16.41 12.80 -13.69
N ILE A 390 -17.02 11.89 -12.93
CA ILE A 390 -16.31 10.73 -12.38
C ILE A 390 -15.86 9.79 -13.49
N HIS A 391 -16.72 9.57 -14.49
CA HIS A 391 -16.40 8.70 -15.61
C HIS A 391 -15.26 9.29 -16.46
N GLU A 392 -15.30 10.60 -16.70
CA GLU A 392 -14.24 11.33 -17.42
C GLU A 392 -12.89 11.24 -16.68
N LEU A 393 -12.88 11.49 -15.36
CA LEU A 393 -11.67 11.39 -14.55
C LEU A 393 -11.11 9.97 -14.49
N ALA A 394 -11.98 8.97 -14.29
CA ALA A 394 -11.57 7.57 -14.25
C ALA A 394 -10.96 7.11 -15.58
N ARG A 395 -11.60 7.47 -16.70
CA ARG A 395 -11.11 7.14 -18.04
C ARG A 395 -9.77 7.79 -18.33
N ALA A 396 -9.60 9.07 -17.99
CA ALA A 396 -8.33 9.78 -18.17
C ALA A 396 -7.19 9.15 -17.33
N SER A 397 -7.51 8.61 -16.16
CA SER A 397 -6.55 7.87 -15.32
C SER A 397 -6.16 6.54 -15.95
N ASP A 398 -7.12 5.75 -16.44
CA ASP A 398 -6.87 4.44 -17.04
C ASP A 398 -6.04 4.55 -18.35
N GLU A 399 -6.31 5.57 -19.15
CA GLU A 399 -5.57 5.83 -20.39
C GLU A 399 -4.08 6.13 -20.13
N ASP A 400 -3.75 6.84 -19.04
CA ASP A 400 -2.35 7.15 -18.67
C ASP A 400 -1.61 5.94 -18.07
N ILE A 401 -2.31 5.04 -17.37
CA ILE A 401 -1.74 3.76 -16.90
C ILE A 401 -1.45 2.84 -18.09
N THR A 402 -2.39 2.76 -19.03
CA THR A 402 -2.30 1.86 -20.21
C THR A 402 -1.19 2.26 -21.17
N GLN A 403 -0.90 3.56 -21.34
CA GLN A 403 0.12 4.05 -22.26
C GLN A 403 1.58 3.74 -21.86
N ARG A 404 1.85 3.29 -20.64
CA ARG A 404 3.21 3.19 -20.07
C ARG A 404 3.69 1.78 -19.80
N ILE A 405 2.81 0.79 -19.79
CA ILE A 405 3.19 -0.61 -19.67
C ILE A 405 3.35 -1.15 -21.09
N THR A 406 4.54 -1.67 -21.41
CA THR A 406 4.89 -2.17 -22.75
C THR A 406 3.73 -2.93 -23.37
N THR A 407 3.33 -2.54 -24.59
CA THR A 407 2.31 -3.21 -25.45
C THR A 407 2.67 -4.65 -25.83
N GLU A 408 3.80 -5.17 -25.33
CA GLU A 408 4.23 -6.55 -25.53
C GLU A 408 3.37 -7.50 -24.70
N LEU A 409 2.44 -8.17 -25.39
CA LEU A 409 1.77 -9.37 -24.89
C LEU A 409 2.82 -10.41 -24.48
N PRO A 410 2.88 -10.81 -23.20
CA PRO A 410 3.86 -11.79 -22.78
C PRO A 410 3.49 -13.18 -23.29
N PHE A 411 4.44 -13.84 -23.94
CA PHE A 411 4.32 -15.23 -24.36
C PHE A 411 4.44 -16.19 -23.17
N ILE A 412 3.46 -17.09 -23.02
CA ILE A 412 3.48 -18.20 -22.06
C ILE A 412 3.31 -19.52 -22.84
N PRO A 413 4.16 -20.54 -22.62
CA PRO A 413 3.96 -21.86 -23.21
C PRO A 413 2.58 -22.44 -22.87
N VAL A 414 1.95 -23.11 -23.84
CA VAL A 414 0.61 -23.72 -23.69
C VAL A 414 0.52 -24.65 -22.47
N GLU A 415 1.59 -25.40 -22.18
CA GLU A 415 1.66 -26.29 -21.01
C GLU A 415 1.56 -25.53 -19.69
N GLU A 416 2.30 -24.42 -19.58
CA GLU A 416 2.31 -23.56 -18.39
C GLU A 416 0.96 -22.86 -18.21
N PHE A 417 0.39 -22.32 -19.30
CA PHE A 417 -0.96 -21.76 -19.31
C PHE A 417 -2.00 -22.77 -18.81
N THR A 418 -1.95 -23.99 -19.35
CA THR A 418 -2.88 -25.08 -18.96
C THR A 418 -2.72 -25.45 -17.48
N GLY A 419 -1.48 -25.45 -16.97
CA GLY A 419 -1.20 -25.66 -15.55
C GLY A 419 -1.84 -24.60 -14.66
N ILE A 420 -1.75 -23.34 -15.06
CA ILE A 420 -2.35 -22.20 -14.33
C ILE A 420 -3.87 -22.32 -14.29
N VAL A 421 -4.51 -22.54 -15.44
CA VAL A 421 -5.98 -22.72 -15.52
C VAL A 421 -6.44 -23.88 -14.64
N LYS A 422 -5.77 -25.05 -14.72
CA LYS A 422 -6.10 -26.23 -13.92
C LYS A 422 -5.98 -25.97 -12.41
N ASN A 423 -5.01 -25.16 -12.00
CA ASN A 423 -4.84 -24.81 -10.59
C ASN A 423 -5.95 -23.86 -10.12
N LEU A 424 -6.32 -22.87 -10.94
CA LEU A 424 -7.46 -21.98 -10.69
C LEU A 424 -8.77 -22.78 -10.62
N GLU A 425 -9.01 -23.74 -11.51
CA GLU A 425 -10.19 -24.61 -11.47
C GLU A 425 -10.26 -25.39 -10.15
N ARG A 426 -9.13 -25.93 -9.69
CA ARG A 426 -9.06 -26.61 -8.39
C ARG A 426 -9.40 -25.67 -7.23
N GLN A 427 -8.90 -24.44 -7.26
CA GLN A 427 -9.24 -23.42 -6.25
C GLN A 427 -10.71 -23.05 -6.29
N MET A 428 -11.29 -22.86 -7.49
CA MET A 428 -12.70 -22.58 -7.71
C MET A 428 -13.58 -23.69 -7.09
N LEU A 429 -13.27 -24.95 -7.39
CA LEU A 429 -14.00 -26.10 -6.86
C LEU A 429 -13.85 -26.22 -5.34
N THR A 430 -12.67 -25.92 -4.80
CA THR A 430 -12.42 -25.92 -3.36
C THR A 430 -13.23 -24.81 -2.66
N ALA A 431 -13.23 -23.59 -3.21
CA ALA A 431 -14.02 -22.48 -2.71
C ALA A 431 -15.52 -22.81 -2.74
N ALA A 432 -16.02 -23.36 -3.86
CA ALA A 432 -17.41 -23.79 -3.98
C ALA A 432 -17.79 -24.89 -2.96
N LYS A 433 -16.91 -25.88 -2.75
CA LYS A 433 -17.10 -26.93 -1.74
C LYS A 433 -17.18 -26.36 -0.32
N ASN A 434 -16.40 -25.31 -0.04
CA ASN A 434 -16.41 -24.59 1.23
C ASN A 434 -17.58 -23.58 1.35
N LYS A 435 -18.48 -23.52 0.36
CA LYS A 435 -19.59 -22.57 0.26
C LYS A 435 -19.15 -21.11 0.12
N GLU A 436 -17.92 -20.87 -0.33
CA GLU A 436 -17.38 -19.55 -0.67
C GLU A 436 -17.78 -19.19 -2.11
N TYR A 437 -19.08 -19.11 -2.39
CA TYR A 437 -19.60 -19.03 -3.76
C TYR A 437 -19.17 -17.76 -4.51
N GLU A 438 -19.07 -16.62 -3.82
CA GLU A 438 -18.54 -15.38 -4.42
C GLU A 438 -17.10 -15.55 -4.88
N ARG A 439 -16.27 -16.21 -4.06
CA ARG A 439 -14.87 -16.47 -4.36
C ARG A 439 -14.74 -17.43 -5.54
N ALA A 440 -15.57 -18.48 -5.57
CA ALA A 440 -15.63 -19.38 -6.70
C ALA A 440 -16.05 -18.64 -7.99
N ALA A 441 -17.02 -17.73 -7.93
CA ALA A 441 -17.44 -16.92 -9.07
C ALA A 441 -16.32 -15.99 -9.56
N GLN A 442 -15.58 -15.34 -8.67
CA GLN A 442 -14.42 -14.52 -9.03
C GLN A 442 -13.34 -15.35 -9.74
N ILE A 443 -13.02 -16.55 -9.24
CA ILE A 443 -12.04 -17.43 -9.88
C ILE A 443 -12.56 -17.94 -11.23
N ARG A 444 -13.86 -18.23 -11.36
CA ARG A 444 -14.49 -18.60 -12.63
C ARG A 444 -14.35 -17.50 -13.67
N ASP A 445 -14.71 -16.26 -13.31
CA ASP A 445 -14.63 -15.11 -14.23
C ASP A 445 -13.18 -14.84 -14.63
N ARG A 446 -12.25 -15.09 -13.71
CA ARG A 446 -10.81 -15.04 -13.96
C ARG A 446 -10.36 -16.08 -14.98
N ILE A 447 -10.79 -17.34 -14.83
CA ILE A 447 -10.50 -18.41 -15.81
C ILE A 447 -11.05 -18.03 -17.19
N ARG A 448 -12.30 -17.55 -17.26
CA ARG A 448 -12.92 -17.12 -18.53
C ARG A 448 -12.09 -16.04 -19.22
N GLU A 449 -11.66 -15.02 -18.49
CA GLU A 449 -10.83 -13.94 -19.03
C GLU A 449 -9.49 -14.46 -19.59
N LEU A 450 -8.90 -15.48 -18.96
CA LEU A 450 -7.68 -16.10 -19.44
C LEU A 450 -7.89 -16.89 -20.72
N GLU A 451 -8.97 -17.67 -20.78
CA GLU A 451 -9.31 -18.48 -21.95
C GLU A 451 -9.62 -17.61 -23.17
N GLU A 452 -10.33 -16.48 -22.99
CA GLU A 452 -10.60 -15.49 -24.06
C GLU A 452 -9.31 -14.93 -24.67
N LYS A 453 -8.22 -14.89 -23.91
CA LYS A 453 -6.92 -14.32 -24.31
C LYS A 453 -5.88 -15.39 -24.61
N LYS A 454 -6.25 -16.68 -24.58
CA LYS A 454 -5.33 -17.81 -24.71
C LYS A 454 -4.44 -17.69 -25.94
N ASP A 455 -5.02 -17.43 -27.11
CA ASP A 455 -4.26 -17.39 -28.36
C ASP A 455 -3.29 -16.20 -28.40
N GLN A 456 -3.67 -15.05 -27.83
CA GLN A 456 -2.80 -13.87 -27.72
C GLN A 456 -1.63 -14.09 -26.76
N ILE A 457 -1.84 -14.89 -25.72
CA ILE A 457 -0.83 -15.19 -24.67
C ILE A 457 0.08 -16.35 -25.09
N THR A 458 -0.44 -17.34 -25.82
CA THR A 458 0.27 -18.61 -26.11
C THR A 458 0.84 -18.68 -27.52
N THR A 459 0.59 -17.68 -28.37
CA THR A 459 1.22 -17.53 -29.67
C THR A 459 2.51 -16.73 -29.53
N LYS A 460 3.63 -17.29 -30.00
CA LYS A 460 4.92 -16.60 -30.01
C LYS A 460 4.90 -15.54 -31.11
N HIS A 461 4.81 -14.27 -30.72
CA HIS A 461 4.93 -13.12 -31.63
C HIS A 461 6.38 -12.69 -31.80
#